data_AF-A0A963M1E1-F1
#
_entry.id   AF-A0A963M1E1-F1
#
_cell.length_a   1.000
_cell.length_b   1.000
_cell.length_c   1.000
_cell.angle_alpha   90.00
_cell.angle_beta   90.00
_cell.angle_gamma   90.00
#
_symmetry.space_group_name_H-M   'P 1'
#
loop_
_entity.id
_entity.type
_entity.pdbx_description
1 polymer ?
#
loop_
_entity_poly.entity_id
_entity_poly.type
_entity_poly.pdbx_seq_one_letter_code
_entity_poly.pdbx_strand_id
1 'polypeptide(L)' 'MSTAVPITIATRESRLALWQAEHVKALLEARGHRVTLLGMTTRGD' A
#
# COMPACT_ATOMS: atom_id res chain seq x y z
N MET A 1 4.24 -19.13 -16.87
CA MET A 1 3.91 -17.72 -16.56
C MET A 1 3.68 -17.63 -15.06
N SER A 2 4.56 -16.96 -14.32
CA SER A 2 4.33 -16.74 -12.89
C SER A 2 3.27 -15.65 -12.74
N THR A 3 2.08 -16.00 -12.26
CA THR A 3 1.05 -15.02 -11.93
C THR A 3 1.49 -14.31 -10.66
N ALA A 4 2.11 -13.13 -10.80
CA ALA A 4 2.48 -12.33 -9.64
C ALA A 4 1.23 -12.07 -8.79
N VAL A 5 1.28 -12.49 -7.53
CA VAL A 5 0.17 -12.28 -6.58
C VAL A 5 0.03 -10.78 -6.34
N PRO A 6 -1.16 -10.19 -6.53
CA PRO A 6 -1.37 -8.78 -6.25
C PRO A 6 -1.22 -8.51 -4.75
N ILE A 7 -0.50 -7.45 -4.39
CA ILE A 7 -0.28 -7.02 -3.00
C ILE A 7 -1.22 -5.87 -2.69
N THR A 8 -1.97 -5.97 -1.59
CA THR A 8 -2.79 -4.86 -1.07
C THR A 8 -2.20 -4.40 0.26
N ILE A 9 -1.88 -3.11 0.37
CA ILE A 9 -1.45 -2.47 1.62
C ILE A 9 -2.65 -1.76 2.24
N ALA A 10 -3.10 -2.25 3.39
CA ALA A 10 -4.08 -1.55 4.21
C ALA A 10 -3.40 -0.46 5.07
N THR A 11 -3.90 0.77 5.03
CA THR A 11 -3.31 1.90 5.76
C THR A 11 -4.38 2.82 6.36
N ARG A 12 -4.05 3.51 7.47
CA ARG A 12 -4.85 4.62 8.00
C ARG A 12 -4.90 5.79 7.02
N GLU A 13 -5.94 6.61 7.11
CA GLU A 13 -6.15 7.77 6.21
C GLU A 13 -5.39 9.04 6.63
N SER A 14 -4.74 9.03 7.80
CA SER A 14 -3.88 10.15 8.19
C SER A 14 -2.79 10.42 7.14
N ARG A 15 -2.45 11.69 6.92
CA ARG A 15 -1.47 12.10 5.90
C ARG A 15 -0.12 11.41 6.04
N LEU A 16 0.35 11.19 7.28
CA LEU A 16 1.60 10.49 7.54
C LEU A 16 1.52 9.01 7.14
N ALA A 17 0.43 8.32 7.49
CA ALA A 17 0.23 6.91 7.16
C ALA A 17 0.14 6.71 5.64
N LEU A 18 -0.61 7.57 4.94
CA LEU A 18 -0.67 7.54 3.48
C LEU A 18 0.69 7.76 2.82
N TRP A 19 1.49 8.73 3.31
CA TRP A 19 2.84 8.95 2.79
C TRP A 19 3.74 7.73 3.01
N GLN A 20 3.68 7.10 4.18
CA GLN A 20 4.43 5.87 4.46
C GLN A 20 3.99 4.71 3.56
N ALA A 21 2.69 4.55 3.33
CA ALA A 21 2.14 3.50 2.47
C ALA A 21 2.53 3.69 0.99
N GLU A 22 2.48 4.92 0.47
CA GLU A 22 2.96 5.23 -0.88
C GLU A 22 4.47 4.98 -1.02
N HIS A 23 5.27 5.31 0.01
CA HIS A 23 6.71 5.02 0.00
C HIS A 23 7.00 3.51 -0.15
N VAL A 24 6.32 2.67 0.63
CA VAL A 24 6.47 1.21 0.54
C VAL A 24 5.96 0.66 -0.79
N LYS A 25 4.82 1.17 -1.29
CA LYS A 25 4.28 0.83 -2.61
C LYS A 25 5.30 1.12 -3.72
N ALA A 26 5.92 2.30 -3.74
CA ALA A 26 6.91 2.66 -4.74
C ALA A 26 8.12 1.70 -4.74
N LEU A 27 8.58 1.27 -3.57
CA LEU A 27 9.68 0.30 -3.45
C LEU A 27 9.32 -1.10 -3.98
N LEU A 28 8.07 -1.52 -3.82
CA LEU A 28 7.58 -2.81 -4.32
C LEU A 28 7.31 -2.77 -5.82
N GLU A 29 6.74 -1.67 -6.33
CA GLU A 29 6.53 -1.45 -7.76
C GLU A 29 7.86 -1.41 -8.52
N ALA A 30 8.90 -0.77 -7.95
CA ALA A 30 10.26 -0.78 -8.51
C ALA A 30 10.87 -2.20 -8.59
N ARG A 31 10.35 -3.17 -7.82
CA ARG A 31 10.73 -4.59 -7.85
C ARG A 31 9.83 -5.43 -8.77
N GLY A 32 8.89 -4.81 -9.48
CA GLY A 32 7.99 -5.47 -10.42
C GLY A 32 6.72 -6.04 -9.81
N HIS A 33 6.38 -5.69 -8.57
CA HIS A 33 5.13 -6.11 -7.95
C HIS A 33 3.97 -5.18 -8.32
N ARG A 34 2.77 -5.75 -8.49
CA ARG A 34 1.53 -4.97 -8.57
C ARG A 34 1.02 -4.70 -7.15
N VAL A 35 0.93 -3.44 -6.78
CA VAL A 35 0.54 -3.02 -5.42
C VAL A 35 -0.63 -2.04 -5.47
N THR A 36 -1.58 -2.20 -4.56
CA THR A 36 -2.69 -1.25 -4.34
C THR A 36 -2.73 -0.80 -2.89
N LEU A 37 -3.23 0.40 -2.65
CA LEU A 37 -3.49 0.92 -1.30
C LEU A 37 -4.98 0.82 -0.99
N LEU A 38 -5.30 0.35 0.22
CA LEU A 38 -6.63 0.35 0.79
C LEU A 38 -6.62 1.26 2.02
N GLY A 39 -7.24 2.43 1.89
CA GLY A 39 -7.49 3.33 3.02
C GLY A 39 -8.48 2.69 3.98
N MET A 40 -8.19 2.79 5.28
CA MET A 40 -9.05 2.31 6.36
C MET A 40 -9.21 3.41 7.39
N THR A 41 -10.46 3.68 7.76
CA THR A 41 -10.77 4.46 8.96
C THR A 41 -10.85 3.52 10.15
N THR A 42 -10.13 3.83 11.20
CA THR A 42 -10.09 3.12 12.47
C THR A 42 -10.75 3.94 13.57
N ARG A 43 -11.18 3.31 14.67
CA ARG A 43 -11.74 4.05 15.80
C ARG A 43 -10.63 4.87 16.46
N GLY A 44 -10.69 6.20 16.32
CA GLY A 44 -9.69 7.13 16.84
C GLY A 44 -8.75 7.74 15.79
N ASP A 45 -9.07 7.61 14.51
CA ASP A 45 -8.56 8.51 13.45
C ASP A 45 -9.08 9.94 13.59
#